data_AF-A0A354K509-F1
#
_entry.id   AF-A0A354K509-F1
#
_cell.length_a   1.000
_cell.length_b   1.000
_cell.length_c   1.000
_cell.angle_alpha   90.00
_cell.angle_beta   90.00
_cell.angle_gamma   90.00
#
_symmetry.space_group_name_H-M   'P 1'
#
loop_
_entity.id
_entity.type
_entity.pdbx_description
1 polymer ?
#
loop_
_entity_poly.entity_id
_entity_poly.type
_entity_poly.pdbx_seq_one_letter_code
_entity_poly.pdbx_strand_id
1 'polypeptide(L)'
;MCRTARGHIFSAPMPICLPIPAMHNTRMPNSVRSIRLLRRGILHKKENLAMKNNRKLLILDAAVLLLSAALCIGTKLLFHACGAKEDGGWMNCHWAECAVFAAGIALTVSGLLLCTVKGRGQRAGIALGIVPAALTAAFLPQNVIPLCMMNTMRCHSVMRPAVMVLGCLIAVCALTDNILSLKAAKEEDRA
;
A
#
# COMPACT_ATOMS: atom_id res chain seq x y z
N MET A 1 30.87 54.55 -8.93
CA MET A 1 29.94 54.22 -10.04
C MET A 1 28.61 54.94 -9.75
N CYS A 2 28.50 56.21 -10.15
CA CYS A 2 27.68 56.69 -11.28
C CYS A 2 26.19 56.28 -11.19
N ARG A 3 25.31 57.11 -10.61
CA ARG A 3 24.59 58.30 -11.13
C ARG A 3 23.25 57.99 -11.84
N THR A 4 22.17 58.47 -11.20
CA THR A 4 21.05 59.28 -11.74
C THR A 4 20.20 58.81 -12.93
N ALA A 5 18.88 58.73 -12.70
CA ALA A 5 17.81 59.44 -13.45
C ALA A 5 16.46 59.21 -12.70
N ARG A 6 15.80 60.20 -12.06
CA ARG A 6 14.83 61.17 -12.65
C ARG A 6 14.06 60.56 -13.82
N GLY A 7 12.76 60.28 -13.73
CA GLY A 7 11.67 61.17 -13.33
C GLY A 7 10.98 61.67 -14.60
N HIS A 8 9.81 61.12 -14.93
CA HIS A 8 8.79 61.63 -15.88
C HIS A 8 7.50 60.86 -15.54
N ILE A 9 6.52 61.44 -14.86
CA ILE A 9 5.41 62.21 -15.43
C ILE A 9 5.01 61.65 -16.81
N PHE A 10 4.07 60.71 -16.81
CA PHE A 10 3.17 60.53 -17.94
C PHE A 10 1.78 60.19 -17.42
N SER A 11 0.98 61.24 -17.28
CA SER A 11 -0.47 61.18 -17.29
C SER A 11 -0.92 60.43 -18.55
N ALA A 12 -1.70 59.37 -18.39
CA ALA A 12 -2.42 58.73 -19.47
C ALA A 12 -3.88 58.48 -19.03
N PRO A 13 -4.83 58.55 -19.96
CA PRO A 13 -6.13 59.15 -19.74
C PRO A 13 -7.23 58.14 -19.39
N MET A 14 -8.25 58.67 -18.71
CA MET A 14 -9.65 58.25 -18.63
C MET A 14 -10.02 56.98 -19.45
N PRO A 15 -10.45 55.87 -18.81
CA PRO A 15 -11.16 54.84 -19.53
C PRO A 15 -12.55 55.38 -19.92
N ILE A 16 -12.74 55.52 -21.22
CA ILE A 16 -14.01 55.81 -21.88
C ILE A 16 -15.05 54.80 -21.41
N CYS A 17 -16.13 55.30 -20.79
CA CYS A 17 -17.36 54.55 -20.51
C CYS A 17 -18.00 54.11 -21.83
N LEU A 18 -17.65 52.91 -22.31
CA LEU A 18 -18.46 52.20 -23.28
C LEU A 18 -19.66 51.58 -22.56
N PRO A 19 -20.90 51.79 -23.04
CA PRO A 19 -22.07 51.15 -22.48
C PRO A 19 -21.95 49.64 -22.70
N ILE A 20 -21.88 48.90 -21.59
CA ILE A 20 -21.99 47.43 -21.57
C ILE A 20 -23.39 47.11 -22.11
N PRO A 21 -23.53 46.44 -23.28
CA PRO A 21 -24.84 46.00 -23.72
C PRO A 21 -25.38 45.02 -22.71
N ALA A 22 -26.62 45.27 -22.30
CA ALA A 22 -27.39 44.46 -21.38
C ALA A 22 -27.20 42.96 -21.70
N MET A 23 -26.66 42.22 -20.73
CA MET A 23 -26.62 40.77 -20.70
C MET A 23 -28.04 40.25 -20.94
N HIS A 24 -28.32 39.90 -22.18
CA HIS A 24 -29.52 39.19 -22.58
C HIS A 24 -29.55 37.89 -21.79
N ASN A 25 -30.59 37.71 -20.98
CA ASN A 25 -30.87 36.53 -20.18
C ASN A 25 -31.01 35.32 -21.13
N THR A 26 -29.90 34.68 -21.48
CA THR A 26 -29.90 33.40 -22.17
C THR A 26 -30.32 32.35 -21.15
N ARG A 27 -31.64 32.17 -21.04
CA ARG A 27 -32.27 31.00 -20.47
C ARG A 27 -31.59 29.78 -21.12
N MET A 28 -30.72 29.10 -20.37
CA MET A 28 -29.90 28.01 -20.91
C MET A 28 -30.80 26.95 -21.57
N PRO A 29 -30.45 26.46 -22.77
CA PRO A 29 -31.26 25.48 -23.48
C PRO A 29 -31.33 24.16 -22.69
N ASN A 30 -32.49 23.51 -22.68
CA ASN A 30 -32.75 22.27 -21.92
C ASN A 30 -31.77 21.13 -22.23
N SER A 31 -31.13 21.10 -23.40
CA SER A 31 -30.12 20.09 -23.75
C SER A 31 -28.83 20.21 -22.91
N VAL A 32 -28.40 21.43 -22.57
CA VAL A 32 -27.21 21.70 -21.75
C VAL A 32 -27.46 21.33 -20.28
N ARG A 33 -28.72 21.35 -19.84
CA ARG A 33 -29.14 20.89 -18.52
C ARG A 33 -29.06 19.36 -18.42
N SER A 34 -29.47 18.65 -19.46
CA SER A 34 -29.39 17.17 -19.54
C SER A 34 -27.94 16.67 -19.53
N ILE A 35 -27.04 17.29 -20.30
CA ILE A 35 -25.61 16.92 -20.35
C ILE A 35 -24.93 17.12 -18.98
N ARG A 36 -25.27 18.19 -18.25
CA ARG A 36 -24.74 18.44 -16.90
C ARG A 36 -25.23 17.42 -15.86
N LEU A 37 -26.50 16.98 -15.95
CA LEU A 37 -27.04 15.94 -15.07
C LEU A 37 -26.37 14.59 -15.33
N LEU A 38 -26.16 14.23 -16.61
CA LEU A 38 -25.44 13.01 -16.98
C LEU A 38 -23.99 13.03 -16.46
N ARG A 39 -23.29 14.16 -16.63
CA ARG A 39 -21.91 14.34 -16.13
C ARG A 39 -21.84 14.21 -14.60
N ARG A 40 -22.78 14.81 -13.85
CA ARG A 40 -22.85 14.64 -12.39
C ARG A 40 -23.08 13.18 -11.99
N GLY A 41 -23.96 12.47 -12.69
CA GLY A 41 -24.19 11.04 -12.44
C GLY A 41 -22.93 10.20 -12.62
N ILE A 42 -22.15 10.45 -13.68
CA ILE A 42 -20.89 9.76 -13.95
C ILE A 42 -19.84 10.09 -12.89
N LEU A 43 -19.71 11.36 -12.48
CA LEU A 43 -18.79 11.79 -11.43
C LEU A 43 -19.13 11.13 -10.08
N HIS A 44 -20.40 11.17 -9.66
CA HIS A 44 -20.82 10.50 -8.44
C HIS A 44 -20.56 8.98 -8.50
N LYS A 45 -20.82 8.33 -9.62
CA LYS A 45 -20.54 6.90 -9.78
C LYS A 45 -19.04 6.61 -9.63
N LYS A 46 -18.20 7.46 -10.22
CA LYS A 46 -16.72 7.37 -10.16
C LYS A 46 -16.19 7.60 -8.74
N GLU A 47 -16.69 8.61 -8.03
CA GLU A 47 -16.35 8.87 -6.63
C GLU A 47 -16.73 7.70 -5.72
N ASN A 48 -17.92 7.12 -5.91
CA ASN A 48 -18.36 5.93 -5.16
C ASN A 48 -17.46 4.71 -5.41
N LEU A 49 -17.02 4.49 -6.65
CA LEU A 49 -16.07 3.43 -7.01
C LEU A 49 -14.71 3.65 -6.36
N ALA A 50 -14.17 4.86 -6.43
CA ALA A 50 -12.90 5.22 -5.80
C ALA A 50 -12.95 5.01 -4.27
N MET A 51 -14.02 5.46 -3.61
CA MET A 51 -14.24 5.26 -2.18
C MET A 51 -14.34 3.77 -1.81
N LYS A 52 -14.98 2.95 -2.65
CA LYS A 52 -15.07 1.50 -2.44
C LYS A 52 -13.72 0.81 -2.57
N ASN A 53 -12.91 1.18 -3.57
CA ASN A 53 -11.57 0.62 -3.77
C ASN A 53 -10.62 1.04 -2.63
N ASN A 54 -10.65 2.29 -2.19
CA ASN A 54 -9.84 2.77 -1.06
C ASN A 54 -10.15 2.02 0.24
N ARG A 55 -11.43 1.75 0.53
CA ARG A 55 -11.80 0.93 1.70
C ARG A 55 -11.28 -0.50 1.61
N LYS A 56 -11.35 -1.12 0.43
CA LYS A 56 -10.80 -2.47 0.22
C LYS A 56 -9.28 -2.50 0.40
N LEU A 57 -8.57 -1.50 -0.11
CA LEU A 57 -7.12 -1.32 0.11
C LEU A 57 -6.81 -1.29 1.62
N LEU A 58 -7.49 -0.42 2.37
CA LEU A 58 -7.31 -0.31 3.83
C LEU A 58 -7.58 -1.62 4.57
N ILE A 59 -8.59 -2.38 4.17
CA ILE A 59 -8.91 -3.68 4.80
C ILE A 59 -7.81 -4.70 4.51
N LEU A 60 -7.31 -4.78 3.26
CA LEU A 60 -6.22 -5.69 2.89
C LEU A 60 -4.92 -5.32 3.60
N ASP A 61 -4.63 -4.04 3.71
CA ASP A 61 -3.50 -3.48 4.44
C ASP A 61 -3.49 -3.90 5.91
N ALA A 62 -4.62 -3.66 6.58
CA ALA A 62 -4.83 -4.05 7.97
C ALA A 62 -4.73 -5.58 8.13
N ALA A 63 -5.27 -6.35 7.18
CA ALA A 63 -5.15 -7.81 7.21
C ALA A 63 -3.69 -8.27 7.08
N VAL A 64 -2.92 -7.70 6.15
CA VAL A 64 -1.49 -8.01 5.99
C VAL A 64 -0.70 -7.63 7.25
N LEU A 65 -0.97 -6.46 7.84
CA LEU A 65 -0.34 -6.02 9.07
C LEU A 65 -0.64 -6.98 10.23
N LEU A 66 -1.91 -7.36 10.41
CA LEU A 66 -2.32 -8.29 11.47
C LEU A 66 -1.73 -9.69 11.29
N LEU A 67 -1.73 -10.22 10.07
CA LEU A 67 -1.11 -11.51 9.77
C LEU A 67 0.41 -11.48 9.97
N SER A 68 1.07 -10.38 9.62
CA SER A 68 2.53 -10.21 9.80
C SER A 68 2.89 -10.11 11.28
N ALA A 69 2.12 -9.35 12.06
CA ALA A 69 2.28 -9.28 13.51
C ALA A 69 2.04 -10.66 14.15
N ALA A 70 1.00 -11.39 13.71
CA ALA A 70 0.73 -12.75 14.15
C ALA A 70 1.88 -13.72 13.82
N LEU A 71 2.53 -13.57 12.66
CA LEU A 71 3.73 -14.36 12.30
C LEU A 71 4.88 -14.05 13.27
N CYS A 72 5.15 -12.77 13.55
CA CYS A 72 6.19 -12.34 14.49
C CYS A 72 5.95 -12.89 15.90
N ILE A 73 4.74 -12.72 16.43
CA ILE A 73 4.36 -13.19 17.76
C ILE A 73 4.36 -14.73 17.79
N GLY A 74 3.84 -15.37 16.73
CA GLY A 74 3.80 -16.81 16.57
C GLY A 74 5.20 -17.44 16.58
N THR A 75 6.19 -16.78 15.97
CA THR A 75 7.58 -17.27 16.02
C THR A 75 8.17 -17.32 17.42
N LYS A 76 7.80 -16.37 18.30
CA LYS A 76 8.28 -16.34 19.69
C LYS A 76 7.47 -17.20 20.64
N LEU A 77 6.15 -17.32 20.44
CA LEU A 77 5.27 -18.07 21.35
C LEU A 77 5.12 -19.55 20.99
N LEU A 78 4.98 -19.87 19.69
CA LEU A 78 4.60 -21.23 19.24
C LEU A 78 5.82 -22.06 18.82
N PHE A 79 6.88 -21.41 18.33
CA PHE A 79 8.05 -22.08 17.75
C PHE A 79 9.31 -21.86 18.58
N HIS A 80 9.18 -21.82 19.91
CA HIS A 80 10.33 -21.68 20.79
C HIS A 80 11.44 -22.65 20.35
N ALA A 81 12.60 -22.11 19.96
CA ALA A 81 13.71 -22.91 19.48
C ALA A 81 14.04 -24.03 20.48
N CYS A 82 14.48 -25.17 19.95
CA CYS A 82 15.08 -26.20 20.77
C CYS A 82 16.21 -25.58 21.62
N GLY A 83 16.32 -26.04 22.87
CA GLY A 83 17.37 -25.60 23.79
C GLY A 83 18.77 -25.80 23.22
N ALA A 84 19.75 -25.13 23.83
CA ALA A 84 21.16 -25.27 23.46
C ALA A 84 21.56 -26.76 23.49
N LYS A 85 22.38 -27.16 22.52
CA LYS A 85 22.94 -28.51 22.49
C LYS A 85 23.76 -28.74 23.77
N GLU A 86 23.88 -30.00 24.20
CA GLU A 86 24.73 -30.37 25.35
C GLU A 86 26.19 -29.92 25.16
N ASP A 87 26.63 -29.74 23.91
CA ASP A 87 27.94 -29.21 23.52
C ASP A 87 28.06 -27.66 23.63
N GLY A 88 27.04 -26.96 24.12
CA GLY A 88 27.00 -25.48 24.20
C GLY A 88 26.76 -24.76 22.86
N GLY A 89 26.59 -25.51 21.76
CA GLY A 89 26.32 -24.96 20.42
C GLY A 89 24.84 -24.73 20.13
N TRP A 90 24.55 -23.89 19.13
CA TRP A 90 23.21 -23.60 18.64
C TRP A 90 22.82 -24.52 17.47
N MET A 91 21.58 -25.01 17.49
CA MET A 91 21.03 -25.83 16.40
C MET A 91 20.55 -24.95 15.22
N ASN A 92 20.47 -25.51 14.02
CA ASN A 92 19.91 -24.83 12.84
C ASN A 92 18.48 -24.30 13.07
N CYS A 93 17.71 -24.99 13.93
CA CYS A 93 16.36 -24.62 14.33
C CYS A 93 16.33 -23.22 15.04
N HIS A 94 17.41 -22.77 15.71
CA HIS A 94 17.52 -21.42 16.26
C HIS A 94 17.68 -20.35 15.16
N TRP A 95 18.56 -20.60 14.18
CA TRP A 95 18.78 -19.68 13.06
C TRP A 95 17.54 -19.55 12.17
N ALA A 96 16.79 -20.65 12.00
CA ALA A 96 15.50 -20.63 11.32
C ALA A 96 14.49 -19.72 12.03
N GLU A 97 14.37 -19.79 13.35
CA GLU A 97 13.50 -18.89 14.13
C GLU A 97 13.92 -17.42 13.92
N CYS A 98 15.22 -17.13 14.05
CA CYS A 98 15.75 -15.78 13.87
C CYS A 98 15.45 -15.23 12.47
N ALA A 99 15.61 -16.04 11.42
CA ALA A 99 15.36 -15.64 10.04
C ALA A 99 13.87 -15.38 9.77
N VAL A 100 12.97 -16.25 10.27
CA VAL A 100 11.52 -16.04 10.11
C VAL A 100 11.05 -14.85 10.95
N PHE A 101 11.59 -14.65 12.15
CA PHE A 101 11.30 -13.48 12.97
C PHE A 101 11.72 -12.18 12.27
N ALA A 102 12.92 -12.13 11.68
CA ALA A 102 13.38 -10.99 10.90
C ALA A 102 12.48 -10.72 9.68
N ALA A 103 12.04 -11.77 8.98
CA ALA A 103 11.08 -11.63 7.87
C ALA A 103 9.72 -11.11 8.35
N GLY A 104 9.21 -11.59 9.50
CA GLY A 104 7.99 -11.10 10.13
C GLY A 104 8.07 -9.61 10.50
N ILE A 105 9.21 -9.15 11.03
CA ILE A 105 9.44 -7.73 11.31
C ILE A 105 9.41 -6.93 10.01
N ALA A 106 10.15 -7.37 8.98
CA ALA A 106 10.18 -6.68 7.70
C ALA A 106 8.78 -6.54 7.07
N LEU A 107 7.96 -7.59 7.14
CA LEU A 107 6.57 -7.58 6.67
C LEU A 107 5.70 -6.64 7.50
N THR A 108 5.86 -6.64 8.82
CA THR A 108 5.11 -5.76 9.74
C THR A 108 5.43 -4.28 9.49
N VAL A 109 6.71 -3.95 9.32
CA VAL A 109 7.16 -2.59 8.94
C VAL A 109 6.60 -2.20 7.57
N SER A 110 6.63 -3.13 6.60
CA SER A 110 6.07 -2.87 5.26
C SER A 110 4.57 -2.59 5.30
N GLY A 111 3.81 -3.36 6.10
CA GLY A 111 2.39 -3.11 6.32
C GLY A 111 2.12 -1.78 7.02
N LEU A 112 2.93 -1.41 8.01
CA LEU A 112 2.79 -0.11 8.68
C LEU A 112 3.05 1.05 7.71
N LEU A 113 4.04 0.89 6.83
CA LEU A 113 4.33 1.87 5.77
C LEU A 113 3.13 2.01 4.81
N LEU A 114 2.51 0.88 4.47
CA LEU A 114 1.32 0.82 3.64
C LEU A 114 0.11 1.58 4.25
N CYS A 115 -0.06 1.49 5.58
CA CYS A 115 -1.04 2.27 6.34
C CYS A 115 -0.77 3.79 6.36
N THR A 116 0.51 4.21 6.41
CA THR A 116 0.88 5.64 6.51
C THR A 116 0.88 6.35 5.16
N VAL A 117 1.17 5.63 4.07
CA VAL A 117 1.27 6.18 2.72
C VAL A 117 -0.11 6.35 2.08
N LYS A 118 -0.51 7.60 1.84
CA LYS A 118 -1.72 7.96 1.10
C LYS A 118 -1.51 8.07 -0.41
N GLY A 119 -0.26 8.13 -0.87
CA GLY A 119 0.09 8.26 -2.28
C GLY A 119 -0.09 6.94 -3.05
N ARG A 120 -0.91 6.96 -4.11
CA ARG A 120 -1.23 5.77 -4.92
C ARG A 120 0.01 5.12 -5.55
N GLY A 121 0.92 5.93 -6.10
CA GLY A 121 2.15 5.43 -6.73
C GLY A 121 3.13 4.79 -5.74
N GLN A 122 3.34 5.42 -4.58
CA GLN A 122 4.21 4.90 -3.53
C GLN A 122 3.66 3.59 -2.94
N ARG A 123 2.33 3.52 -2.76
CA ARG A 123 1.67 2.33 -2.26
C ARG A 123 1.88 1.12 -3.17
N ALA A 124 1.77 1.30 -4.50
CA ALA A 124 2.00 0.22 -5.46
C ALA A 124 3.43 -0.34 -5.37
N GLY A 125 4.44 0.52 -5.16
CA GLY A 125 5.83 0.08 -4.99
C GLY A 125 6.04 -0.77 -3.74
N ILE A 126 5.46 -0.36 -2.61
CA ILE A 126 5.59 -1.11 -1.35
C ILE A 126 4.80 -2.43 -1.44
N ALA A 127 3.59 -2.42 -2.01
CA ALA A 127 2.79 -3.62 -2.21
C ALA A 127 3.53 -4.66 -3.08
N LEU A 128 4.26 -4.21 -4.11
CA LEU A 128 5.10 -5.08 -4.93
C LEU A 128 6.26 -5.69 -4.13
N GLY A 129 6.84 -4.95 -3.19
CA GLY A 129 7.92 -5.44 -2.31
C GLY A 129 7.48 -6.47 -1.27
N ILE A 130 6.21 -6.44 -0.84
CA ILE A 130 5.67 -7.40 0.13
C ILE A 130 5.58 -8.81 -0.45
N VAL A 131 5.32 -8.96 -1.76
CA VAL A 131 5.18 -10.27 -2.43
C VAL A 131 6.45 -11.12 -2.31
N PRO A 132 7.65 -10.66 -2.74
CA PRO A 132 8.87 -11.45 -2.59
C PRO A 132 9.26 -11.65 -1.12
N ALA A 133 8.97 -10.69 -0.22
CA ALA A 133 9.22 -10.86 1.20
C ALA A 133 8.37 -11.98 1.81
N ALA A 134 7.08 -12.05 1.45
CA ALA A 134 6.17 -13.11 1.91
C ALA A 134 6.55 -14.48 1.34
N LEU A 135 6.92 -14.54 0.05
CA LEU A 135 7.41 -15.77 -0.57
C LEU A 135 8.70 -16.27 0.10
N THR A 136 9.64 -15.36 0.37
CA THR A 136 10.88 -15.69 1.07
C THR A 136 10.56 -16.27 2.45
N ALA A 137 9.71 -15.60 3.23
CA ALA A 137 9.28 -16.09 4.55
C ALA A 137 8.65 -17.51 4.48
N ALA A 138 7.85 -17.79 3.45
CA ALA A 138 7.26 -19.12 3.25
C ALA A 138 8.30 -20.18 2.87
N PHE A 139 9.32 -19.84 2.07
CA PHE A 139 10.36 -20.77 1.58
C PHE A 139 11.48 -21.04 2.61
N LEU A 140 11.70 -20.13 3.56
CA LEU A 140 12.72 -20.25 4.61
C LEU A 140 12.76 -21.64 5.28
N PRO A 141 11.66 -22.14 5.88
CA PRO A 141 11.66 -23.42 6.59
C PRO A 141 11.58 -24.65 5.66
N GLN A 142 11.52 -24.47 4.34
CA GLN A 142 11.32 -25.56 3.38
C GLN A 142 12.64 -25.95 2.70
N ASN A 143 13.36 -24.95 2.18
CA ASN A 143 14.49 -25.18 1.28
C ASN A 143 15.78 -24.48 1.74
N VAL A 144 15.70 -23.39 2.51
CA VAL A 144 16.87 -22.55 2.82
C VAL A 144 17.62 -23.06 4.05
N ILE A 145 16.89 -23.46 5.09
CA ILE A 145 17.49 -23.91 6.36
C ILE A 145 16.98 -25.33 6.64
N PRO A 146 17.86 -26.35 6.63
CA PRO A 146 17.45 -27.70 6.97
C PRO A 146 17.07 -27.75 8.45
N LEU A 147 15.78 -28.02 8.70
CA LEU A 147 15.28 -28.28 10.04
C LEU A 147 15.80 -29.62 10.58
N CYS A 148 15.68 -29.77 11.89
CA CYS A 148 16.02 -30.96 12.64
C CYS A 148 15.42 -32.23 11.96
N MET A 149 16.25 -33.27 11.71
CA MET A 149 15.96 -34.41 10.81
C MET A 149 14.83 -35.36 11.29
N MET A 150 14.40 -35.25 12.55
CA MET A 150 13.35 -36.09 13.12
C MET A 150 11.96 -35.46 12.96
N ASN A 151 11.05 -36.22 12.35
CA ASN A 151 9.70 -35.77 11.98
C ASN A 151 8.74 -35.58 13.19
N THR A 152 9.08 -36.14 14.36
CA THR A 152 8.27 -36.07 15.59
C THR A 152 8.52 -34.81 16.43
N MET A 153 9.49 -33.98 16.04
CA MET A 153 9.82 -32.75 16.76
C MET A 153 8.84 -31.62 16.44
N ARG A 154 8.51 -30.79 17.44
CA ARG A 154 7.58 -29.64 17.28
C ARG A 154 7.96 -28.67 16.14
N CYS A 155 9.26 -28.54 15.83
CA CYS A 155 9.72 -27.70 14.72
C CYS A 155 9.18 -28.18 13.36
N HIS A 156 9.08 -29.50 13.13
CA HIS A 156 8.59 -30.01 11.86
C HIS A 156 7.06 -30.07 11.82
N SER A 157 6.43 -30.47 12.94
CA SER A 157 4.97 -30.66 12.98
C SER A 157 4.16 -29.37 13.13
N VAL A 158 4.73 -28.31 13.73
CA VAL A 158 4.00 -27.07 14.02
C VAL A 158 4.57 -25.88 13.25
N MET A 159 5.88 -25.62 13.34
CA MET A 159 6.49 -24.43 12.72
C MET A 159 6.41 -24.45 11.20
N ARG A 160 6.77 -25.58 10.58
CA ARG A 160 6.75 -25.71 9.12
C ARG A 160 5.36 -25.45 8.51
N PRO A 161 4.27 -26.14 8.93
CA PRO A 161 2.95 -25.87 8.35
C PRO A 161 2.41 -24.49 8.74
N ALA A 162 2.65 -24.00 9.95
CA ALA A 162 2.13 -22.71 10.37
C ALA A 162 2.77 -21.53 9.61
N VAL A 163 4.09 -21.54 9.42
CA VAL A 163 4.79 -20.51 8.64
C VAL A 163 4.39 -20.59 7.17
N MET A 164 4.21 -21.79 6.62
CA MET A 164 3.71 -21.98 5.25
C MET A 164 2.30 -21.40 5.08
N VAL A 165 1.36 -21.73 5.98
CA VAL A 165 -0.03 -21.23 5.90
C VAL A 165 -0.08 -19.72 6.05
N LEU A 166 0.61 -19.15 7.06
CA LEU A 166 0.65 -17.70 7.26
C LEU A 166 1.34 -16.99 6.09
N GLY A 167 2.47 -17.50 5.61
CA GLY A 167 3.19 -16.95 4.46
C GLY A 167 2.34 -16.98 3.18
N CYS A 168 1.65 -18.08 2.90
CA CYS A 168 0.73 -18.19 1.77
C CYS A 168 -0.45 -17.20 1.89
N LEU A 169 -1.05 -17.07 3.07
CA LEU A 169 -2.13 -16.11 3.30
C LEU A 169 -1.67 -14.66 3.07
N ILE A 170 -0.49 -14.29 3.61
CA ILE A 170 0.11 -12.97 3.40
C ILE A 170 0.38 -12.75 1.91
N ALA A 171 0.92 -13.74 1.20
CA ALA A 171 1.17 -13.67 -0.23
C ALA A 171 -0.11 -13.42 -1.03
N VAL A 172 -1.19 -14.16 -0.75
CA VAL A 172 -2.49 -14.00 -1.43
C VAL A 172 -3.09 -12.61 -1.15
N CYS A 173 -3.02 -12.12 0.08
CA CYS A 173 -3.44 -10.77 0.43
C CYS A 173 -2.63 -9.71 -0.32
N ALA A 174 -1.30 -9.86 -0.38
CA ALA A 174 -0.41 -8.95 -1.09
C ALA A 174 -0.65 -8.96 -2.61
N LEU A 175 -0.86 -10.13 -3.20
CA LEU A 175 -1.24 -10.28 -4.62
C LEU A 175 -2.56 -9.56 -4.91
N THR A 176 -3.55 -9.72 -4.03
CA THR A 176 -4.85 -9.05 -4.17
C THR A 176 -4.73 -7.53 -4.04
N ASP A 177 -3.93 -7.04 -3.09
CA ASP A 177 -3.65 -5.60 -2.96
C ASP A 177 -2.95 -5.06 -4.21
N ASN A 178 -1.94 -5.75 -4.74
CA ASN A 178 -1.25 -5.35 -5.97
C ASN A 178 -2.22 -5.23 -7.16
N ILE A 179 -3.07 -6.22 -7.38
CA ILE A 179 -4.06 -6.20 -8.48
C ILE A 179 -5.02 -5.01 -8.31
N LEU A 180 -5.48 -4.75 -7.09
CA LEU A 180 -6.42 -3.67 -6.82
C LEU A 180 -5.77 -2.29 -6.93
N SER A 181 -4.52 -2.16 -6.46
CA SER A 181 -3.70 -0.96 -6.58
C SER A 181 -3.40 -0.61 -8.05
N LEU A 182 -3.10 -1.60 -8.89
CA LEU A 182 -2.90 -1.40 -10.34
C LEU A 182 -4.20 -1.04 -11.07
N LYS A 183 -5.34 -1.62 -10.67
CA LYS A 183 -6.66 -1.23 -11.21
C LYS A 183 -6.99 0.22 -10.88
N ALA A 184 -6.78 0.63 -9.62
CA ALA A 184 -7.02 1.99 -9.18
C ALA A 184 -6.13 3.01 -9.93
N ALA A 185 -4.88 2.65 -10.25
CA ALA A 185 -4.00 3.50 -11.06
C ALA A 185 -4.52 3.67 -12.50
N LYS A 186 -4.95 2.59 -13.16
CA LYS A 186 -5.51 2.66 -14.53
C LYS A 186 -6.82 3.45 -14.63
N GLU A 187 -7.62 3.46 -13.59
CA GLU A 187 -8.87 4.24 -13.54
C GLU A 187 -8.60 5.76 -13.50
N GLU A 188 -7.44 6.17 -13.01
CA GLU A 188 -7.00 7.57 -12.95
C GLU A 188 -6.51 8.08 -14.31
N ASP A 189 -5.88 7.25 -15.14
CA ASP A 189 -5.45 7.66 -16.48
C ASP A 189 -6.62 7.82 -17.48
N ARG A 190 -7.74 7.12 -17.24
CA ARG A 190 -8.97 7.24 -18.07
C ARG A 190 -9.88 8.38 -17.60
N ALA A 191 -9.52 9.05 -16.50
CA ALA A 191 -10.36 9.95 -15.73
C ALA A 191 -10.59 11.31 -16.37
#